data_AF-A0A518I5I8-F1
#
_entry.id   AF-A0A518I5I8-F1
#
_cell.length_a   1.000
_cell.length_b   1.000
_cell.length_c   1.000
_cell.angle_alpha   90.00
_cell.angle_beta   90.00
_cell.angle_gamma   90.00
#
_symmetry.space_group_name_H-M   'P 1'
#
loop_
_entity.id
_entity.type
_entity.pdbx_description
1 polymer ?
#
loop_
_entity_poly.entity_id
_entity_poly.type
_entity_poly.pdbx_seq_one_letter_code
_entity_poly.pdbx_strand_id
1 'polypeptide(L)'
;MPLTKEKLLAVVVMIVNGILGAVVGDFSDNRLFEAAFAILFSIPGLVIIWKREVLSKTGLTRGILRDSPPVLLDIIGWFFLLVIPTLYVYELSKH
;
A
#
# COMPACT_ATOMS: atom_id res chain seq x y z
N MET A 1 -6.39 4.07 18.77
CA MET A 1 -5.14 3.42 18.33
C MET A 1 -4.05 4.47 18.25
N PRO A 2 -2.88 4.28 18.88
CA PRO A 2 -1.80 5.24 18.81
C PRO A 2 -1.22 5.35 17.38
N LEU A 3 -0.85 6.57 16.99
CA LEU A 3 -0.14 6.86 15.74
C LEU A 3 1.34 6.46 15.94
N THR A 4 1.78 5.41 15.25
CA THR A 4 3.16 4.92 15.33
C THR A 4 4.01 5.52 14.21
N LYS A 5 5.34 5.57 14.38
CA LYS A 5 6.29 6.03 13.35
C LYS A 5 6.10 5.28 12.02
N GLU A 6 5.80 3.99 12.10
CA GLU A 6 5.53 3.13 10.94
C GLU A 6 4.26 3.54 10.18
N LYS A 7 3.15 3.82 10.90
CA LYS A 7 1.92 4.32 10.28
C LYS A 7 2.12 5.68 9.63
N LEU A 8 2.91 6.56 10.25
CA LEU A 8 3.28 7.85 9.66
C LEU A 8 4.09 7.64 8.37
N LEU A 9 5.09 6.75 8.40
CA LEU A 9 5.89 6.43 7.22
C LEU A 9 5.04 5.86 6.09
N ALA A 10 4.07 4.99 6.39
CA ALA A 10 3.17 4.43 5.39
C ALA A 10 2.32 5.52 4.69
N VAL A 11 1.83 6.52 5.44
CA VAL A 11 1.12 7.67 4.85
C VAL A 11 2.05 8.50 3.96
N VAL A 12 3.29 8.76 4.42
CA VAL A 12 4.27 9.49 3.62
C VAL A 12 4.55 8.77 2.31
N VAL A 13 4.72 7.45 2.34
CA VAL A 13 4.96 6.65 1.13
C VAL A 13 3.75 6.69 0.18
N MET A 14 2.52 6.61 0.70
CA MET A 14 1.32 6.79 -0.13
C MET A 14 1.29 8.16 -0.83
N ILE A 15 1.67 9.24 -0.13
CA ILE A 15 1.76 10.58 -0.72
C ILE A 15 2.85 10.61 -1.80
N VAL A 16 4.02 10.02 -1.53
CA VAL A 16 5.11 9.92 -2.51
C VAL A 16 4.68 9.16 -3.76
N ASN A 17 3.93 8.06 -3.62
CA ASN A 17 3.39 7.32 -4.76
C ASN A 17 2.42 8.18 -5.59
N GLY A 18 1.58 8.98 -4.94
CA GLY A 18 0.70 9.92 -5.64
C GLY A 18 1.48 10.97 -6.44
N ILE A 19 2.56 11.51 -5.86
CA ILE A 19 3.46 12.44 -6.56
C ILE A 19 4.16 11.74 -7.74
N LEU A 20 4.65 10.51 -7.53
CA LEU A 20 5.27 9.72 -8.59
C LEU A 20 4.30 9.45 -9.74
N GLY A 21 3.05 9.07 -9.45
CA GLY A 21 2.01 8.95 -10.47
C GLY A 21 1.81 10.26 -11.24
N ALA A 22 1.64 11.39 -10.53
CA ALA A 22 1.43 12.69 -11.17
C ALA A 22 2.58 13.17 -12.08
N VAL A 23 3.82 12.74 -11.80
CA VAL A 23 5.04 13.23 -12.45
C VAL A 23 5.54 12.28 -13.54
N VAL A 24 5.46 10.97 -13.30
CA VAL A 24 6.05 9.93 -14.15
C VAL A 24 4.98 9.18 -14.95
N GLY A 25 3.74 9.16 -14.46
CA GLY A 25 2.62 8.53 -15.12
C GLY A 25 2.31 9.17 -16.48
N ASP A 26 2.09 8.33 -17.49
CA ASP A 26 1.87 8.75 -18.88
C ASP A 26 0.70 8.00 -19.55
N PHE A 27 -0.15 7.33 -18.78
CA PHE A 27 -1.28 6.56 -19.35
C PHE A 27 -2.54 7.43 -19.52
N SER A 28 -2.58 8.63 -18.93
CA SER A 28 -3.67 9.60 -19.04
C SER A 28 -3.16 11.03 -19.16
N ASP A 29 -3.79 11.83 -20.04
CA ASP A 29 -3.53 13.28 -20.15
C ASP A 29 -3.81 14.05 -18.85
N ASN A 30 -4.55 13.45 -17.91
CA ASN A 30 -4.90 14.07 -16.65
C ASN A 30 -3.98 13.62 -15.51
N ARG A 31 -3.00 14.45 -15.17
CA ARG A 31 -2.07 14.21 -14.05
C ARG A 31 -2.75 14.00 -12.69
N LEU A 32 -3.94 14.58 -12.47
CA LEU A 32 -4.69 14.33 -11.23
C LEU A 32 -5.26 12.91 -11.20
N PHE A 33 -5.62 12.36 -12.37
CA PHE A 33 -6.09 11.00 -12.49
C PHE A 33 -4.96 10.02 -12.20
N GLU A 34 -3.78 10.22 -12.77
CA GLU A 34 -2.53 9.50 -12.50
C GLU A 34 -2.21 9.45 -10.99
N ALA A 35 -2.23 10.62 -10.33
CA ALA A 35 -1.98 10.75 -8.91
C ALA A 35 -3.01 9.99 -8.06
N ALA A 36 -4.29 10.17 -8.38
CA ALA A 36 -5.39 9.52 -7.67
C ALA A 36 -5.31 8.00 -7.79
N PHE A 37 -4.95 7.50 -8.98
CA PHE A 37 -4.81 6.07 -9.22
C PHE A 37 -3.64 5.48 -8.44
N ALA A 38 -2.47 6.11 -8.45
CA ALA A 38 -1.32 5.66 -7.64
C ALA A 38 -1.63 5.64 -6.13
N ILE A 39 -2.40 6.61 -5.64
CA ILE A 39 -2.89 6.64 -4.25
C ILE A 39 -3.86 5.49 -4.00
N LEU A 40 -4.84 5.25 -4.88
CA LEU A 40 -5.81 4.16 -4.75
C LEU A 40 -5.12 2.80 -4.64
N PHE A 41 -4.09 2.55 -5.44
CA PHE A 41 -3.32 1.30 -5.39
C PHE A 41 -2.47 1.16 -4.12
N SER A 42 -2.21 2.26 -3.41
CA SER A 42 -1.50 2.26 -2.13
C SER A 42 -2.42 1.95 -0.93
N ILE A 43 -3.75 2.13 -1.08
CA ILE A 43 -4.73 1.95 0.01
C ILE A 43 -4.67 0.55 0.62
N PRO A 44 -4.65 -0.57 -0.14
CA PRO A 44 -4.58 -1.91 0.44
C PRO A 44 -3.37 -2.10 1.35
N GLY A 45 -2.18 -1.65 0.93
CA GLY A 45 -0.96 -1.71 1.75
C GLY A 45 -1.08 -0.90 3.03
N LEU A 46 -1.62 0.32 2.93
CA LEU A 46 -1.86 1.19 4.09
C LEU A 46 -2.83 0.53 5.08
N VAL A 47 -3.92 -0.06 4.61
CA VAL A 47 -4.92 -0.74 5.45
C VAL A 47 -4.30 -1.91 6.19
N ILE A 48 -3.46 -2.72 5.54
CA ILE A 48 -2.78 -3.85 6.16
C ILE A 48 -1.86 -3.39 7.28
N ILE A 49 -1.02 -2.36 7.04
CA ILE A 49 -0.15 -1.77 8.07
C ILE A 49 -0.98 -1.19 9.22
N TRP A 50 -2.09 -0.50 8.91
CA TRP A 50 -2.93 0.15 9.92
C TRP A 50 -3.68 -0.83 10.80
N LYS A 51 -4.09 -1.97 10.22
CA LYS A 51 -4.91 -3.00 10.86
C LYS A 51 -4.11 -4.25 11.24
N ARG A 52 -2.78 -4.23 11.15
CA ARG A 52 -1.89 -5.36 11.44
C ARG A 52 -2.26 -6.15 12.70
N GLU A 53 -2.49 -5.46 13.81
CA GLU A 53 -2.83 -6.07 15.11
C GLU A 53 -4.18 -6.81 15.11
N VAL A 54 -5.13 -6.35 14.29
CA VAL A 54 -6.43 -7.00 14.12
C VAL A 54 -6.26 -8.19 13.18
N LEU A 55 -5.58 -7.97 12.06
CA LEU A 55 -5.31 -8.98 11.03
C LEU A 55 -4.46 -10.15 11.57
N SER A 56 -3.52 -9.89 12.49
CA SER A 56 -2.68 -10.92 13.09
C SER A 56 -3.48 -11.87 13.99
N LYS A 57 -4.54 -11.36 14.63
CA LYS A 57 -5.45 -12.11 15.50
C LYS A 57 -6.55 -12.82 14.72
N THR A 58 -6.90 -12.34 13.53
CA THR A 58 -7.90 -12.96 12.64
C THR A 58 -7.26 -13.94 11.65
N GLY A 59 -6.02 -14.39 11.89
CA GLY A 59 -5.28 -15.32 11.04
C GLY A 59 -6.09 -16.59 10.74
N LEU A 60 -6.74 -16.61 9.57
CA LEU A 60 -7.54 -17.70 9.03
C LEU A 60 -6.63 -18.85 8.60
N THR A 61 -6.16 -19.63 9.57
CA THR A 61 -5.61 -20.97 9.34
C THR A 61 -6.68 -21.99 9.68
N ARG A 62 -7.50 -22.39 8.69
CA ARG A 62 -8.29 -23.65 8.74
C ARG A 62 -9.06 -23.90 10.05
N GLY A 63 -9.73 -22.89 10.60
CA GLY A 63 -10.55 -23.04 11.82
C GLY A 63 -9.77 -23.10 13.15
N ILE A 64 -8.45 -22.94 13.12
CA ILE A 64 -7.61 -22.83 14.32
C ILE A 64 -7.04 -21.42 14.38
N LEU A 65 -7.46 -20.65 15.39
CA LEU A 65 -6.89 -19.35 15.73
C LEU A 65 -5.40 -19.54 15.99
N ARG A 66 -4.57 -19.12 15.04
CA ARG A 66 -3.13 -19.07 15.18
C ARG A 66 -2.69 -17.66 14.86
N ASP A 67 -1.93 -17.07 15.78
CA ASP A 67 -1.39 -15.74 15.57
C ASP A 67 -0.53 -15.76 14.30
N SER A 68 -0.95 -15.00 13.28
CA SER A 68 -0.10 -14.79 12.11
C SER A 68 1.11 -13.96 12.55
N PRO A 69 2.35 -14.31 12.16
CA PRO A 69 3.52 -13.53 12.56
C PRO A 69 3.31 -12.07 12.13
N PRO A 70 3.39 -11.08 13.05
CA PRO A 70 3.19 -9.67 12.71
C PRO A 70 4.09 -9.21 11.55
N VAL A 71 5.29 -9.79 11.48
CA VAL A 71 6.30 -9.57 10.44
C VAL A 71 5.80 -9.94 9.03
N LEU A 72 5.00 -10.99 8.89
CA LEU A 72 4.49 -11.39 7.57
C LEU A 72 3.48 -10.37 7.03
N LEU A 73 2.61 -9.87 7.91
CA LEU A 73 1.64 -8.83 7.56
C LEU A 73 2.32 -7.50 7.24
N ASP A 74 3.44 -7.19 7.89
CA ASP A 74 4.28 -6.04 7.53
C ASP A 74 4.85 -6.19 6.13
N ILE A 75 5.45 -7.34 5.81
CA ILE A 75 6.00 -7.59 4.47
C ILE A 75 4.92 -7.44 3.39
N ILE A 76 3.73 -8.01 3.62
CA ILE A 76 2.62 -7.90 2.68
C ILE A 76 2.16 -6.44 2.57
N GLY A 77 1.97 -5.74 3.70
CA GLY A 77 1.56 -4.34 3.71
C GLY A 77 2.52 -3.44 2.94
N TRP A 78 3.82 -3.59 3.18
CA TRP A 78 4.87 -2.86 2.48
C TRP A 78 4.99 -3.26 1.01
N PHE A 79 4.80 -4.53 0.67
CA PHE A 79 4.77 -4.97 -0.73
C PHE A 79 3.64 -4.29 -1.51
N PHE A 80 2.42 -4.27 -0.95
CA PHE A 80 1.29 -3.58 -1.59
C PHE A 80 1.45 -2.06 -1.60
N LEU A 81 2.17 -1.49 -0.64
CA LEU A 81 2.40 -0.05 -0.57
C LEU A 81 3.50 0.43 -1.52
N LEU A 82 4.53 -0.38 -1.78
CA LEU A 82 5.70 0.01 -2.58
C LEU A 82 5.70 -0.59 -3.98
N VAL A 83 5.50 -1.91 -4.08
CA VAL A 83 5.72 -2.65 -5.32
C VAL A 83 4.57 -2.43 -6.30
N ILE A 84 3.33 -2.55 -5.83
CA ILE A 84 2.15 -2.44 -6.71
C ILE A 84 2.01 -1.04 -7.34
N PRO A 85 2.08 0.07 -6.59
CA PRO A 85 1.98 1.41 -7.19
C PRO A 85 3.16 1.72 -8.11
N THR A 86 4.37 1.23 -7.80
CA THR A 86 5.55 1.42 -8.66
C THR A 86 5.44 0.62 -9.96
N LEU A 87 5.03 -0.65 -9.89
CA LEU A 87 4.80 -1.48 -11.08
C LEU A 87 3.70 -0.88 -11.96
N TYR A 88 2.66 -0.34 -11.34
CA TYR A 88 1.61 0.39 -12.02
C TYR A 88 2.17 1.58 -12.82
N VAL A 89 2.88 2.50 -12.16
CA VAL A 89 3.49 3.66 -12.83
C VAL A 89 4.44 3.21 -13.94
N TYR A 90 5.21 2.15 -13.72
CA TYR A 90 6.20 1.69 -14.68
C TYR A 90 5.60 0.96 -15.89
N GLU A 91 4.65 0.04 -15.70
CA GLU A 91 4.10 -0.75 -16.80
C GLU A 91 3.05 0.00 -17.61
N LEU A 92 2.25 0.86 -16.97
CA LEU A 92 1.22 1.61 -17.70
C LEU A 92 1.76 2.84 -18.42
N SER A 93 2.92 3.36 -18.02
CA SER A 93 3.59 4.44 -18.76
C SER A 93 4.42 3.94 -19.96
N LYS A 94 4.38 2.64 -20.27
CA LYS A 94 5.04 2.07 -21.46
C LYS A 94 4.12 2.01 -22.70
N HIS A 95 2.87 2.43 -22.57
CA HIS A 95 1.86 2.40 -23.64
C HIS A 95 1.39 3.82 -23.94
#